data_AF-A0A2H0CS61-F1
#
_entry.id   AF-A0A2H0CS61-F1
#
_cell.length_a   1.000
_cell.length_b   1.000
_cell.length_c   1.000
_cell.angle_alpha   90.00
_cell.angle_beta   90.00
_cell.angle_gamma   90.00
#
_symmetry.space_group_name_H-M   'P 1'
#
loop_
_entity.id
_entity.type
_entity.pdbx_description
1 polymer ?
#
loop_
_entity_poly.entity_id
_entity_poly.type
_entity_poly.pdbx_seq_one_letter_code
_entity_poly.pdbx_strand_id
1 'polypeptide(L)'
;MSGKHQPILLFLFICFVLLPGVAQAKTGDEDTLRKWAEIDGFRSAQFGMNERDVLKAIYQDFKIYRKDVSRFEHPTEKTVSLGIDVENLLPNSGPAKVFYILGHKSRQLIHVNVIWGRPATPKPDAEGVVGIANQLRNHFAQKSYQKEGLALNAQLSEDIILVFQGLDKKGRAVKLVLVNPKSDPKKVGENISLTLSYIEKPGRPDVFRIKDDDF
;
A
#
# COMPACT_ATOMS: atom_id res chain seq x y z
N MET A 1 20.52 5.76 33.54
CA MET A 1 19.42 6.43 32.82
C MET A 1 18.99 5.52 31.68
N SER A 2 17.92 4.75 31.89
CA SER A 2 17.45 3.74 30.93
C SER A 2 16.41 4.37 30.01
N GLY A 3 16.79 4.63 28.76
CA GLY A 3 15.87 5.12 27.73
C GLY A 3 14.87 4.03 27.36
N LYS A 4 13.61 4.20 27.77
CA LYS A 4 12.49 3.41 27.24
C LYS A 4 12.27 3.84 25.80
N HIS A 5 12.67 2.99 24.85
CA HIS A 5 12.16 3.09 23.48
C HIS A 5 10.67 2.79 23.51
N GLN A 6 9.87 3.84 23.38
CA GLN A 6 8.44 3.76 23.17
C GLN A 6 8.23 3.36 21.70
N PRO A 7 7.68 2.18 21.37
CA PRO A 7 7.37 1.87 20.00
C PRO A 7 6.24 2.80 19.58
N ILE A 8 6.53 3.74 18.67
CA ILE A 8 5.52 4.53 17.97
C ILE A 8 4.74 3.52 17.13
N LEU A 9 3.64 3.04 17.70
CA LEU A 9 2.71 2.12 17.06
C LEU A 9 1.90 2.92 16.05
N LEU A 10 2.45 3.08 14.85
CA LEU A 10 1.70 3.66 13.73
C LEU A 10 0.65 2.63 13.31
N PHE A 11 -0.59 2.82 13.76
CA PHE A 11 -1.73 2.04 13.30
C PHE A 11 -1.94 2.31 11.81
N LEU A 12 -1.40 1.43 10.96
CA LEU A 12 -1.78 1.32 9.56
C LEU A 12 -3.21 0.78 9.50
N PHE A 13 -4.17 1.68 9.73
CA PHE A 13 -5.58 1.41 9.49
C PHE A 13 -5.73 0.97 8.04
N ILE A 14 -6.24 -0.23 7.78
CA ILE A 14 -6.47 -0.67 6.41
C ILE A 14 -7.72 0.05 5.90
N CYS A 15 -7.52 1.26 5.36
CA CYS A 15 -8.60 2.05 4.79
C CYS A 15 -8.99 1.50 3.41
N PHE A 16 -9.89 0.51 3.43
CA PHE A 16 -10.46 -0.18 2.25
C PHE A 16 -11.43 0.67 1.43
N VAL A 17 -11.56 1.97 1.72
CA VAL A 17 -12.49 2.85 1.00
C VAL A 17 -12.05 2.95 -0.47
N LEU A 18 -12.78 2.24 -1.32
CA LEU A 18 -12.80 2.42 -2.76
C LEU A 18 -13.62 3.67 -3.03
N LEU A 19 -13.04 4.66 -3.69
CA LEU A 19 -13.86 5.73 -4.25
C LEU A 19 -14.68 5.18 -5.41
N PRO A 20 -15.99 5.51 -5.51
CA PRO A 20 -16.71 5.41 -6.77
C PRO A 20 -16.03 6.35 -7.79
N GLY A 21 -15.80 5.86 -9.01
CA GLY A 21 -15.03 6.58 -10.02
C GLY A 21 -15.66 7.92 -10.40
N VAL A 22 -14.91 9.01 -10.29
CA VAL A 22 -15.23 10.28 -10.95
C VAL A 22 -14.42 10.33 -12.23
N ALA A 23 -15.06 10.00 -13.35
CA ALA A 23 -14.44 10.07 -14.67
C ALA A 23 -14.67 11.45 -15.28
N GLN A 24 -13.60 12.22 -15.50
CA GLN A 24 -13.61 13.22 -16.58
C GLN A 24 -12.21 13.47 -17.15
N ALA A 25 -11.92 12.79 -18.26
CA ALA A 25 -11.06 13.29 -19.33
C ALA A 25 -11.48 12.59 -20.64
N LYS A 26 -11.79 13.37 -21.67
CA LYS A 26 -12.22 12.89 -22.99
C LYS A 26 -11.15 11.97 -23.60
N THR A 27 -11.49 10.73 -23.88
CA THR A 27 -10.68 9.81 -24.70
C THR A 27 -11.05 9.99 -26.17
N GLY A 28 -10.08 10.45 -26.97
CA GLY A 28 -10.03 10.10 -28.38
C GLY A 28 -9.73 8.61 -28.52
N ASP A 29 -10.29 8.00 -29.56
CA ASP A 29 -10.12 6.60 -29.92
C ASP A 29 -8.65 6.28 -30.24
N GLU A 30 -7.92 5.78 -29.25
CA GLU A 30 -6.74 4.93 -29.43
C GLU A 30 -6.82 3.75 -28.45
N ASP A 31 -7.79 2.86 -28.66
CA ASP A 31 -7.85 1.56 -27.97
C ASP A 31 -6.87 0.57 -28.63
N THR A 32 -5.58 0.86 -28.49
CA THR A 32 -4.50 -0.08 -28.83
C THR A 32 -4.11 -0.90 -27.60
N LEU A 33 -4.60 -2.14 -27.55
CA LEU A 33 -4.02 -3.36 -26.94
C LEU A 33 -3.17 -3.22 -25.65
N ARG A 34 -3.53 -2.37 -24.69
CA ARG A 34 -2.83 -2.35 -23.39
C ARG A 34 -3.09 -3.66 -22.65
N LYS A 35 -2.01 -4.38 -22.31
CA LYS A 35 -2.09 -5.60 -21.49
C LYS A 35 -2.82 -5.28 -20.19
N TRP A 36 -3.74 -6.14 -19.80
CA TRP A 36 -4.41 -6.05 -18.51
C TRP A 36 -3.41 -6.10 -17.36
N ALA A 37 -3.69 -5.34 -16.30
CA ALA A 37 -2.97 -5.50 -15.05
C ALA A 37 -3.20 -6.90 -14.48
N GLU A 38 -2.13 -7.47 -13.92
CA GLU A 38 -2.13 -8.72 -13.16
C GLU A 38 -1.68 -8.34 -11.76
N ILE A 39 -2.61 -8.33 -10.80
CA ILE A 39 -2.38 -7.87 -9.43
C ILE A 39 -2.47 -9.11 -8.54
N ASP A 40 -1.47 -9.98 -8.62
CA ASP A 40 -1.49 -11.25 -7.90
C ASP A 40 -0.76 -11.21 -6.55
N GLY A 41 -0.06 -10.11 -6.24
CA GLY A 41 0.68 -9.89 -5.00
C GLY A 41 1.79 -8.87 -5.18
N PHE A 42 2.92 -9.06 -4.51
CA PHE A 42 4.09 -8.20 -4.59
C PHE A 42 5.37 -9.03 -4.77
N ARG A 43 6.04 -8.82 -5.92
CA ARG A 43 7.24 -9.59 -6.31
C ARG A 43 7.00 -11.11 -6.20
N SER A 44 7.80 -11.83 -5.42
CA SER A 44 7.64 -13.28 -5.26
C SER A 44 6.50 -13.65 -4.29
N ALA A 45 6.01 -12.72 -3.47
CA ALA A 45 4.94 -12.97 -2.52
C ALA A 45 3.56 -12.79 -3.18
N GLN A 46 2.80 -13.87 -3.33
CA GLN A 46 1.49 -13.89 -3.99
C GLN A 46 0.36 -14.01 -2.97
N PHE A 47 -0.82 -13.46 -3.31
CA PHE A 47 -2.02 -13.64 -2.49
C PHE A 47 -2.34 -15.13 -2.30
N GLY A 48 -2.81 -15.48 -1.11
CA GLY A 48 -3.04 -16.88 -0.72
C GLY A 48 -1.83 -17.58 -0.09
N MET A 49 -0.61 -17.02 -0.17
CA MET A 49 0.56 -17.57 0.52
C MET A 49 0.39 -17.51 2.05
N ASN A 50 0.76 -18.58 2.75
CA ASN A 50 0.81 -18.57 4.21
C ASN A 50 2.07 -17.82 4.72
N GLU A 51 2.15 -17.58 6.04
CA GLU A 51 3.27 -16.87 6.68
C GLU A 51 4.65 -17.44 6.30
N ARG A 52 4.80 -18.77 6.24
CA ARG A 52 6.07 -19.43 5.93
C ARG A 52 6.51 -19.12 4.50
N ASP A 53 5.59 -19.17 3.54
CA ASP A 53 5.90 -18.95 2.14
C ASP A 53 6.14 -17.46 1.86
N VAL A 54 5.46 -16.55 2.56
CA VAL A 54 5.77 -15.11 2.54
C VAL A 54 7.18 -14.85 3.07
N LEU A 55 7.59 -15.49 4.17
CA LEU A 55 8.96 -15.35 4.69
C LEU A 55 10.03 -15.85 3.70
N LYS A 56 9.75 -16.94 2.96
CA LYS A 56 10.64 -17.39 1.88
C LYS A 56 10.72 -16.37 0.74
N ALA A 57 9.60 -15.81 0.33
CA ALA A 57 9.56 -14.76 -0.70
C ALA A 57 10.35 -13.52 -0.28
N ILE A 58 10.22 -13.07 0.97
CA ILE A 58 11.00 -11.97 1.54
C ILE A 58 12.51 -12.26 1.43
N TYR A 59 12.95 -13.45 1.84
CA TYR A 59 14.36 -13.82 1.72
C TYR A 59 14.81 -13.89 0.26
N GLN A 60 14.01 -14.47 -0.63
CA GLN A 60 14.32 -14.55 -2.06
C GLN A 60 14.54 -13.16 -2.67
N ASP A 61 13.62 -12.25 -2.39
CA ASP A 61 13.56 -10.91 -2.99
C ASP A 61 14.56 -9.92 -2.37
N PHE A 62 14.79 -10.00 -1.06
CA PHE A 62 15.52 -8.96 -0.31
C PHE A 62 16.73 -9.47 0.48
N LYS A 63 16.93 -10.79 0.57
CA LYS A 63 17.95 -11.42 1.44
C LYS A 63 17.80 -11.06 2.93
N ILE A 64 16.59 -10.70 3.34
CA ILE A 64 16.24 -10.44 4.74
C ILE A 64 15.85 -11.76 5.41
N TYR A 65 16.53 -12.09 6.50
CA TYR A 65 16.26 -13.33 7.24
C TYR A 65 15.06 -13.18 8.16
N ARG A 66 14.38 -14.29 8.48
CA ARG A 66 13.20 -14.31 9.35
C ARG A 66 13.37 -13.54 10.67
N LYS A 67 14.56 -13.61 11.27
CA LYS A 67 14.88 -12.94 12.54
C LYS A 67 14.84 -11.40 12.44
N ASP A 68 15.02 -10.87 11.24
CA ASP A 68 15.04 -9.44 10.93
C ASP A 68 13.69 -8.96 10.37
N VAL A 69 12.70 -9.87 10.26
CA VAL A 69 11.33 -9.55 9.89
C VAL A 69 10.53 -9.26 11.16
N SER A 70 10.00 -8.05 11.26
CA SER A 70 9.09 -7.68 12.34
C SER A 70 7.74 -8.38 12.16
N ARG A 71 7.14 -8.86 13.25
CA ARG A 71 5.83 -9.51 13.24
C ARG A 71 4.91 -8.81 14.23
N PHE A 72 3.74 -8.40 13.76
CA PHE A 72 2.75 -7.69 14.58
C PHE A 72 1.35 -8.24 14.32
N GLU A 73 0.52 -8.31 15.36
CA GLU A 73 -0.89 -8.67 15.23
C GLU A 73 -1.75 -7.43 15.47
N HIS A 74 -2.59 -7.09 14.50
CA HIS A 74 -3.44 -5.90 14.62
C HIS A 74 -4.53 -6.13 15.67
N PRO A 75 -4.64 -5.29 16.72
CA PRO A 75 -5.49 -5.60 17.87
C PRO A 75 -6.99 -5.63 17.54
N THR A 76 -7.44 -4.83 16.56
CA THR A 76 -8.83 -4.79 16.11
C THR A 76 -9.11 -5.76 14.96
N GLU A 77 -8.40 -5.61 13.83
CA GLU A 77 -8.60 -6.45 12.64
C GLU A 77 -8.17 -7.91 12.80
N LYS A 78 -7.35 -8.23 13.82
CA LYS A 78 -6.81 -9.57 14.10
C LYS A 78 -6.00 -10.19 12.94
N THR A 79 -5.54 -9.35 12.02
CA THR A 79 -4.59 -9.69 10.96
C THR A 79 -3.17 -9.77 11.51
N VAL A 80 -2.29 -10.48 10.82
CA VAL A 80 -0.86 -10.54 11.14
C VAL A 80 -0.08 -9.80 10.07
N SER A 81 0.74 -8.84 10.46
CA SER A 81 1.65 -8.13 9.57
C SER A 81 3.08 -8.62 9.74
N LEU A 82 3.76 -8.88 8.62
CA LEU A 82 5.20 -9.06 8.53
C LEU A 82 5.80 -7.79 7.93
N GLY A 83 6.62 -7.06 8.69
CA GLY A 83 7.23 -5.79 8.28
C GLY A 83 8.73 -5.91 8.04
N ILE A 84 9.21 -5.36 6.93
CA ILE A 84 10.64 -5.26 6.60
C ILE A 84 11.03 -3.83 6.21
N ASP A 85 12.29 -3.51 6.44
CA ASP A 85 12.92 -2.26 6.00
C ASP A 85 13.75 -2.53 4.75
N VAL A 86 13.58 -1.71 3.71
CA VAL A 86 14.26 -1.85 2.42
C VAL A 86 14.89 -0.52 2.05
N GLU A 87 16.21 -0.48 1.88
CA GLU A 87 16.93 0.77 1.64
C GLU A 87 16.63 1.43 0.30
N ASN A 88 16.43 0.62 -0.76
CA ASN A 88 16.11 1.09 -2.10
C ASN A 88 15.26 0.05 -2.82
N LEU A 89 13.94 0.21 -2.74
CA LEU A 89 13.02 -0.74 -3.36
C LEU A 89 12.93 -0.56 -4.89
N LEU A 90 13.01 0.69 -5.33
CA LEU A 90 13.16 1.13 -6.72
C LEU A 90 14.44 1.97 -6.82
N PRO A 91 15.06 2.08 -8.02
CA PRO A 91 16.21 2.95 -8.23
C PRO A 91 15.91 4.38 -7.76
N ASN A 92 16.78 4.92 -6.90
CA ASN A 92 16.68 6.28 -6.33
C ASN A 92 15.38 6.57 -5.57
N SER A 93 14.66 5.56 -5.08
CA SER A 93 13.45 5.77 -4.27
C SER A 93 13.71 5.96 -2.79
N GLY A 94 14.93 5.71 -2.32
CA GLY A 94 15.29 5.77 -0.92
C GLY A 94 14.56 4.73 -0.05
N PRO A 95 14.67 4.87 1.28
CA PRO A 95 14.17 3.89 2.21
C PRO A 95 12.65 3.72 2.16
N ALA A 96 12.22 2.46 2.20
CA ALA A 96 10.82 2.07 2.27
C ALA A 96 10.60 1.04 3.38
N LYS A 97 9.37 0.99 3.89
CA LYS A 97 8.88 -0.13 4.69
C LYS A 97 7.90 -0.95 3.88
N VAL A 98 8.02 -2.28 3.91
CA VAL A 98 7.08 -3.19 3.27
C VAL A 98 6.38 -4.01 4.34
N PHE A 99 5.05 -4.03 4.31
CA PHE A 99 4.21 -4.79 5.23
C PHE A 99 3.37 -5.80 4.45
N TYR A 100 3.59 -7.08 4.71
CA TYR A 100 2.79 -8.19 4.20
C TYR A 100 1.73 -8.54 5.25
N ILE A 101 0.45 -8.43 4.89
CA ILE A 101 -0.67 -8.55 5.81
C ILE A 101 -1.43 -9.84 5.51
N LEU A 102 -1.40 -10.74 6.50
CA LEU A 102 -2.09 -12.01 6.49
C LEU A 102 -3.51 -11.84 7.08
N GLY A 103 -4.49 -12.44 6.41
CA GLY A 103 -5.89 -12.39 6.81
C GLY A 103 -6.14 -13.06 8.16
N HIS A 104 -7.18 -12.57 8.85
CA HIS A 104 -7.54 -13.04 10.19
C HIS A 104 -7.90 -14.54 10.19
N LYS A 105 -8.85 -14.95 9.33
CA LYS A 105 -9.36 -16.33 9.32
C LYS A 105 -8.50 -17.25 8.45
N SER A 106 -8.11 -16.77 7.28
CA SER A 106 -7.34 -17.55 6.30
C SER A 106 -5.89 -17.76 6.71
N ARG A 107 -5.30 -16.81 7.46
CA ARG A 107 -3.85 -16.76 7.75
C ARG A 107 -2.99 -16.72 6.48
N GLN A 108 -3.56 -16.22 5.39
CA GLN A 108 -2.94 -16.10 4.08
C GLN A 108 -2.73 -14.65 3.69
N LEU A 109 -1.76 -14.36 2.81
CA LEU A 109 -1.48 -13.03 2.31
C LEU A 109 -2.70 -12.50 1.55
N ILE A 110 -3.24 -11.38 2.03
CA ILE A 110 -4.39 -10.70 1.42
C ILE A 110 -4.08 -9.26 0.99
N HIS A 111 -3.01 -8.68 1.52
CA HIS A 111 -2.67 -7.27 1.31
C HIS A 111 -1.16 -7.05 1.51
N VAL A 112 -0.55 -6.22 0.66
CA VAL A 112 0.80 -5.69 0.84
C VAL A 112 0.76 -4.16 0.81
N ASN A 113 1.39 -3.52 1.80
CA ASN A 113 1.66 -2.08 1.80
C ASN A 113 3.16 -1.83 1.61
N VAL A 114 3.50 -0.87 0.76
CA VAL A 114 4.84 -0.31 0.62
C VAL A 114 4.77 1.17 0.94
N ILE A 115 5.62 1.64 1.85
CA ILE A 115 5.56 3.00 2.36
C ILE A 115 6.90 3.69 2.21
N TRP A 116 6.90 4.81 1.49
CA TRP A 116 7.98 5.79 1.46
C TRP A 116 7.58 7.03 2.25
N GLY A 117 8.56 7.83 2.67
CA GLY A 117 8.30 8.97 3.54
C GLY A 117 8.16 8.52 5.00
N ARG A 118 7.33 9.18 5.81
CA ARG A 118 7.04 8.69 7.16
C ARG A 118 6.14 7.44 7.11
N PRO A 119 6.40 6.40 7.94
CA PRO A 119 7.43 6.31 8.99
C PRO A 119 8.77 5.67 8.52
N ALA A 120 8.95 5.39 7.22
CA ALA A 120 10.19 4.79 6.71
C ALA A 120 11.41 5.69 6.94
N THR A 121 11.24 7.00 6.76
CA THR A 121 12.28 8.02 6.93
C THR A 121 11.80 9.11 7.89
N PRO A 122 12.52 9.41 8.99
CA PRO A 122 12.10 10.43 9.96
C PRO A 122 12.00 11.84 9.39
N LYS A 123 12.88 12.18 8.43
CA LYS A 123 12.90 13.46 7.70
C LYS A 123 12.92 13.15 6.21
N PRO A 124 11.76 12.87 5.61
CA PRO A 124 11.70 12.49 4.22
C PRO A 124 11.98 13.67 3.29
N ASP A 125 12.60 13.39 2.13
CA ASP A 125 12.65 14.33 1.01
C ASP A 125 11.28 14.36 0.33
N ALA A 126 10.57 15.48 0.50
CA ALA A 126 9.22 15.62 -0.02
C ALA A 126 9.17 15.62 -1.55
N GLU A 127 10.15 16.22 -2.21
CA GLU A 127 10.22 16.24 -3.67
C GLU A 127 10.48 14.83 -4.20
N GLY A 128 11.42 14.10 -3.60
CA GLY A 128 11.69 12.71 -3.92
C GLY A 128 10.45 11.81 -3.77
N VAL A 129 9.69 11.96 -2.66
CA VAL A 129 8.45 11.18 -2.44
C VAL A 129 7.39 11.48 -3.50
N VAL A 130 7.22 12.76 -3.88
CA VAL A 130 6.31 13.15 -4.99
C VAL A 130 6.81 12.61 -6.34
N GLY A 131 8.12 12.62 -6.57
CA GLY A 131 8.75 12.03 -7.75
C GLY A 131 8.42 10.54 -7.91
N ILE A 132 8.54 9.77 -6.83
CA ILE A 132 8.17 8.34 -6.79
C ILE A 132 6.68 8.17 -7.09
N ALA A 133 5.82 9.01 -6.51
CA ALA A 133 4.37 8.95 -6.76
C ALA A 133 4.03 9.13 -8.25
N ASN A 134 4.66 10.11 -8.90
CA ASN A 134 4.49 10.36 -10.34
C ASN A 134 5.03 9.21 -11.20
N GLN A 135 6.20 8.67 -10.85
CA GLN A 135 6.80 7.54 -11.57
C GLN A 135 5.89 6.30 -11.50
N LEU A 136 5.39 5.97 -10.30
CA LEU A 136 4.49 4.83 -10.09
C LEU A 136 3.15 5.03 -10.80
N ARG A 137 2.55 6.21 -10.71
CA ARG A 137 1.31 6.54 -11.44
C ARG A 137 1.47 6.31 -12.94
N ASN A 138 2.56 6.83 -13.52
CA ASN A 138 2.84 6.70 -14.94
C ASN A 138 3.06 5.22 -15.32
N HIS A 139 3.75 4.44 -14.48
CA HIS A 139 3.90 3.00 -14.68
C HIS A 139 2.55 2.28 -14.67
N PHE A 140 1.69 2.55 -13.68
CA PHE A 140 0.39 1.89 -13.59
C PHE A 140 -0.53 2.27 -14.76
N ALA A 141 -0.51 3.52 -15.22
CA ALA A 141 -1.34 4.01 -16.32
C ALA A 141 -1.07 3.33 -17.69
N GLN A 142 0.04 2.59 -17.83
CA GLN A 142 0.38 1.84 -19.05
C GLN A 142 -0.43 0.55 -19.23
N LYS A 143 -1.16 0.10 -18.19
CA LYS A 143 -1.97 -1.14 -18.22
C LYS A 143 -3.46 -0.85 -18.28
N SER A 144 -4.24 -1.88 -18.62
CA SER A 144 -5.71 -1.85 -18.59
C SER A 144 -6.25 -2.29 -17.23
N TYR A 145 -7.30 -1.60 -16.76
CA TYR A 145 -8.02 -1.85 -15.51
C TYR A 145 -9.54 -1.80 -15.76
N GLN A 146 -10.33 -2.27 -14.80
CA GLN A 146 -11.78 -2.09 -14.84
C GLN A 146 -12.11 -0.60 -14.86
N LYS A 147 -13.10 -0.21 -15.69
CA LYS A 147 -13.55 1.18 -15.78
C LYS A 147 -14.12 1.66 -14.45
N GLU A 148 -14.99 0.84 -13.85
CA GLU A 148 -15.43 1.06 -12.47
C GLU A 148 -14.27 0.79 -11.50
N GLY A 149 -13.99 1.76 -10.64
CA GLY A 149 -12.90 1.68 -9.65
C GLY A 149 -11.54 2.21 -10.12
N LEU A 150 -11.40 2.62 -11.39
CA LEU A 150 -10.24 3.37 -11.88
C LEU A 150 -10.34 4.85 -11.44
N ALA A 151 -9.29 5.37 -10.82
CA ALA A 151 -9.19 6.77 -10.43
C ALA A 151 -7.74 7.27 -10.53
N LEU A 152 -7.56 8.54 -10.91
CA LEU A 152 -6.27 9.19 -11.07
C LEU A 152 -6.30 10.58 -10.44
N ASN A 153 -5.30 10.90 -9.61
CA ASN A 153 -5.12 12.22 -8.97
C ASN A 153 -6.40 12.78 -8.31
N ALA A 154 -7.20 11.95 -7.64
CA ALA A 154 -8.39 12.40 -6.94
C ALA A 154 -8.02 12.95 -5.56
N GLN A 155 -8.46 14.17 -5.25
CA GLN A 155 -8.30 14.74 -3.91
C GLN A 155 -9.31 14.08 -2.95
N LEU A 156 -8.83 13.44 -1.87
CA LEU A 156 -9.69 12.80 -0.87
C LEU A 156 -10.03 13.77 0.29
N SER A 157 -9.06 14.59 0.68
CA SER A 157 -9.16 15.67 1.67
C SER A 157 -8.03 16.67 1.42
N GLU A 158 -7.95 17.79 2.15
CA GLU A 158 -6.88 18.80 1.95
C GLU A 158 -5.45 18.22 1.95
N ASP A 159 -5.23 17.17 2.76
CA ASP A 159 -3.91 16.57 2.99
C ASP A 159 -3.69 15.24 2.24
N ILE A 160 -4.73 14.67 1.62
CA ILE A 160 -4.70 13.31 1.06
C ILE A 160 -5.09 13.33 -0.41
N ILE A 161 -4.19 12.81 -1.24
CA ILE A 161 -4.37 12.64 -2.68
C ILE A 161 -4.34 11.14 -3.00
N LEU A 162 -5.41 10.64 -3.62
CA LEU A 162 -5.41 9.37 -4.31
C LEU A 162 -4.72 9.56 -5.66
N VAL A 163 -3.44 9.21 -5.73
CA VAL A 163 -2.62 9.36 -6.93
C VAL A 163 -3.05 8.39 -8.02
N PHE A 164 -3.34 7.14 -7.65
CA PHE A 164 -3.80 6.08 -8.55
C PHE A 164 -4.67 5.07 -7.81
N GLN A 165 -5.73 4.58 -8.45
CA GLN A 165 -6.43 3.35 -8.08
C GLN A 165 -6.84 2.60 -9.34
N GLY A 166 -6.67 1.28 -9.35
CA GLY A 166 -7.18 0.44 -10.43
C GLY A 166 -7.45 -0.97 -9.97
N LEU A 167 -8.46 -1.60 -10.59
CA LEU A 167 -8.83 -2.99 -10.38
C LEU A 167 -8.41 -3.84 -11.59
N ASP A 168 -7.79 -5.00 -11.36
CA ASP A 168 -7.54 -5.97 -12.42
C ASP A 168 -8.83 -6.73 -12.82
N LYS A 169 -8.75 -7.66 -13.79
CA LYS A 169 -9.91 -8.48 -14.20
C LYS A 169 -10.53 -9.30 -13.06
N LYS A 170 -9.77 -9.60 -12.01
CA LYS A 170 -10.22 -10.40 -10.85
C LYS A 170 -10.80 -9.51 -9.73
N GLY A 171 -10.81 -8.18 -9.91
CA GLY A 171 -11.25 -7.23 -8.89
C GLY A 171 -10.23 -6.96 -7.79
N ARG A 172 -8.97 -7.37 -7.98
CA ARG A 172 -7.85 -7.08 -7.07
C ARG A 172 -7.38 -5.67 -7.32
N ALA A 173 -6.99 -4.94 -6.27
CA ALA A 173 -6.68 -3.52 -6.38
C ALA A 173 -5.19 -3.24 -6.27
N VAL A 174 -4.75 -2.23 -7.03
CA VAL A 174 -3.56 -1.44 -6.73
C VAL A 174 -4.02 -0.03 -6.39
N LYS A 175 -3.52 0.52 -5.29
CA LYS A 175 -3.89 1.85 -4.78
C LYS A 175 -2.63 2.60 -4.37
N LEU A 176 -2.52 3.86 -4.76
CA LEU A 176 -1.39 4.73 -4.46
C LEU A 176 -1.92 6.01 -3.82
N VAL A 177 -1.62 6.20 -2.54
CA VAL A 177 -2.09 7.35 -1.75
C VAL A 177 -0.90 8.16 -1.29
N LEU A 178 -0.93 9.46 -1.58
CA LEU A 178 0.00 10.44 -1.07
C LEU A 178 -0.69 11.23 0.06
N VAL A 179 -0.09 11.21 1.23
CA VAL A 179 -0.49 12.04 2.36
C VAL A 179 0.59 13.11 2.54
N ASN A 180 0.22 14.38 2.42
CA ASN A 180 1.11 15.51 2.62
C ASN A 180 0.38 16.58 3.44
N PRO A 181 0.42 16.49 4.78
CA PRO A 181 -0.31 17.42 5.61
C PRO A 181 0.26 18.83 5.48
N LYS A 182 -0.59 19.78 5.10
CA LYS A 182 -0.22 21.21 4.92
C LYS A 182 -0.54 22.05 6.15
N SER A 183 -1.05 21.43 7.21
CA SER A 183 -1.57 22.07 8.43
C SER A 183 -0.58 22.98 9.17
N ASP A 184 0.72 22.90 8.87
CA ASP A 184 1.71 23.90 9.28
C ASP A 184 2.57 24.30 8.05
N PRO A 185 2.44 25.54 7.53
CA PRO A 185 3.24 26.04 6.41
C PRO A 185 4.75 25.93 6.62
N LYS A 186 5.22 25.85 7.88
CA LYS A 186 6.64 25.69 8.23
C LYS A 186 7.10 24.23 8.26
N LYS A 187 6.18 23.27 8.19
CA LYS A 187 6.45 21.81 8.25
C LYS A 187 5.86 21.04 7.07
N VAL A 188 5.49 21.74 6.01
CA VAL A 188 4.98 21.12 4.78
C VAL A 188 6.02 20.12 4.27
N GLY A 189 5.60 18.88 4.04
CA GLY A 189 6.48 17.80 3.61
C GLY A 189 7.19 17.04 4.75
N GLU A 190 7.26 17.55 5.98
CA GLU A 190 7.95 16.84 7.09
C GLU A 190 7.28 15.51 7.46
N ASN A 191 5.96 15.43 7.27
CA ASN A 191 5.15 14.24 7.52
C ASN A 191 4.63 13.60 6.23
N ILE A 192 5.24 13.90 5.08
CA ILE A 192 4.82 13.30 3.82
C ILE A 192 4.96 11.77 3.87
N SER A 193 3.99 11.07 3.30
CA SER A 193 3.99 9.62 3.18
C SER A 193 3.36 9.22 1.86
N LEU A 194 3.97 8.25 1.18
CA LEU A 194 3.42 7.62 -0.01
C LEU A 194 3.20 6.15 0.31
N THR A 195 1.95 5.70 0.23
CA THR A 195 1.58 4.30 0.43
C THR A 195 1.10 3.69 -0.87
N LEU A 196 1.79 2.65 -1.32
CA LEU A 196 1.38 1.75 -2.40
C LEU A 196 0.79 0.47 -1.78
N SER A 197 -0.45 0.17 -2.13
CA SER A 197 -1.19 -0.98 -1.63
C SER A 197 -1.55 -1.94 -2.76
N TYR A 198 -1.29 -3.23 -2.56
CA TYR A 198 -1.77 -4.34 -3.39
C TYR A 198 -2.78 -5.15 -2.58
N ILE A 199 -4.03 -5.24 -3.02
CA ILE A 199 -5.15 -5.76 -2.20
C ILE A 199 -5.88 -6.87 -2.96
N GLU A 200 -6.02 -8.06 -2.36
CA GLU A 200 -6.72 -9.19 -2.97
C GLU A 200 -8.23 -8.94 -3.12
N LYS A 201 -8.89 -8.52 -2.04
CA LYS A 201 -10.36 -8.37 -1.98
C LYS A 201 -10.74 -7.04 -1.32
N PRO A 202 -10.62 -5.90 -2.02
CA PRO A 202 -10.77 -4.59 -1.41
C PRO A 202 -12.17 -4.34 -0.79
N GLY A 203 -13.24 -4.89 -1.38
CA GLY A 203 -14.59 -4.75 -0.80
C GLY A 203 -14.92 -5.73 0.32
N ARG A 204 -14.16 -6.84 0.45
CA ARG A 204 -14.45 -7.93 1.41
C ARG A 204 -13.16 -8.53 1.99
N PRO A 205 -12.34 -7.72 2.68
CA PRO A 205 -11.12 -8.21 3.32
C PRO A 205 -11.39 -9.23 4.42
N ASP A 206 -10.45 -10.17 4.57
CA ASP A 206 -10.41 -11.14 5.67
C ASP A 206 -9.83 -10.49 6.94
N VAL A 207 -10.66 -9.64 7.56
CA VAL A 207 -10.40 -8.98 8.84
C VAL A 207 -11.51 -9.37 9.83
N PHE A 208 -11.21 -9.28 11.12
CA PHE A 208 -12.24 -9.39 12.15
C PHE A 208 -13.27 -8.27 11.97
N ARG A 209 -14.55 -8.65 12.02
CA ARG A 209 -15.70 -7.74 11.93
C ARG A 209 -16.70 -8.15 13.00
N ILE A 210 -17.17 -7.16 13.73
CA ILE A 210 -18.35 -7.28 14.58
C ILE A 210 -19.55 -7.42 13.65
N LYS A 211 -20.43 -8.35 13.98
CA LYS A 211 -21.71 -8.54 13.29
C LYS A 211 -22.85 -7.94 14.09
N ASP A 212 -23.97 -7.70 13.43
CA ASP A 212 -25.16 -7.13 14.07
C ASP A 212 -25.71 -8.02 15.20
N ASP A 213 -25.44 -9.33 15.18
CA ASP A 213 -25.84 -10.33 16.19
C ASP A 213 -24.84 -10.51 17.34
N ASP A 214 -23.73 -9.76 17.37
CA ASP A 214 -22.75 -9.82 18.45
C ASP A 214 -23.16 -8.98 19.70
N PHE A 215 -24.30 -8.30 19.65
CA PHE A 215 -24.92 -7.50 20.74
C PHE A 215 -26.42 -7.75 20.82
#